data_AF-A0A523AQW1-F1
#
_entry.id   AF-A0A523AQW1-F1
#
_cell.length_a   1.000
_cell.length_b   1.000
_cell.length_c   1.000
_cell.angle_alpha   90.00
_cell.angle_beta   90.00
_cell.angle_gamma   90.00
#
_symmetry.space_group_name_H-M   'P 1'
#
loop_
_entity.id
_entity.type
_entity.pdbx_description
1 polymer ?
#
loop_
_entity_poly.entity_id
_entity_poly.type
_entity_poly.pdbx_seq_one_letter_code
_entity_poly.pdbx_strand_id
1 'polypeptide(L)'
;MKEKGQVLTLDMFLALSLTALLLSYSGLVMEQVHTRAQEEVSRYSLERVAGDAAEALVKTRGFPENWEDRPSTLQVLGLAEEPNVLSIKKLAYLRELCRSGNWDPSKPEVQAVMRLFGGQNFEVRILLRSLLVRENAAGLNYTLNTTLQGVKVYVRLENRGSTLRSTVKLEKEGTVKEQTEQGTIFSMVVSLYPLTVEVVSDGKTVGVWCEEVIWDLWPGWDLGGTPGAE
;
A
#
# COMPACT_ATOMS: atom_id res chain seq x y z
N MET A 1 53.73 -51.52 0.00
CA MET A 1 52.30 -51.62 0.42
C MET A 1 51.86 -50.42 1.28
N LYS A 2 52.19 -49.16 0.93
CA LYS A 2 51.72 -47.95 1.66
C LYS A 2 50.69 -47.11 0.90
N GLU A 3 50.57 -47.27 -0.42
CA GLU A 3 49.70 -46.43 -1.25
C GLU A 3 48.20 -46.77 -1.13
N LYS A 4 47.84 -48.05 -0.92
CA LYS A 4 46.42 -48.45 -0.85
C LYS A 4 45.66 -47.91 0.36
N GLY A 5 46.35 -47.65 1.48
CA GLY A 5 45.74 -47.06 2.68
C GLY A 5 45.50 -45.55 2.56
N GLN A 6 46.35 -44.83 1.83
CA GLN A 6 46.25 -43.39 1.63
C GLN A 6 45.14 -43.01 0.64
N VAL A 7 44.94 -43.81 -0.42
CA VAL A 7 43.84 -43.62 -1.38
C VAL A 7 42.48 -43.81 -0.69
N LEU A 8 42.34 -44.80 0.21
CA LEU A 8 41.11 -45.04 0.97
C LEU A 8 40.76 -43.88 1.92
N THR A 9 41.76 -43.30 2.60
CA THR A 9 41.54 -42.16 3.50
C THR A 9 41.21 -40.87 2.75
N LEU A 10 41.79 -40.67 1.56
CA LEU A 10 41.50 -39.51 0.72
C LEU A 10 40.07 -39.55 0.18
N ASP A 11 39.63 -40.70 -0.33
CA ASP A 11 38.25 -40.89 -0.79
C ASP A 11 37.24 -40.70 0.35
N MET A 12 37.52 -41.24 1.53
CA MET A 12 36.66 -41.07 2.70
C MET A 12 36.60 -39.60 3.16
N PHE A 13 37.72 -38.89 3.14
CA PHE A 13 37.77 -37.45 3.46
C PHE A 13 37.00 -36.62 2.42
N LEU A 14 37.15 -36.94 1.14
CA LEU A 14 36.44 -36.28 0.05
C LEU A 14 34.94 -36.52 0.15
N ALA A 15 34.51 -37.76 0.43
CA ALA A 15 33.12 -38.13 0.63
C ALA A 15 32.49 -37.41 1.84
N LEU A 16 33.21 -37.33 2.96
CA LEU A 16 32.74 -36.60 4.14
C LEU A 16 32.66 -35.09 3.88
N SER A 17 33.65 -34.52 3.19
CA SER A 17 33.65 -33.10 2.83
C SER A 17 32.49 -32.76 1.90
N LEU A 18 32.23 -33.60 0.89
CA LEU A 18 31.10 -33.44 -0.02
C LEU A 18 29.76 -33.56 0.72
N THR A 19 29.65 -34.52 1.64
CA THR A 19 28.46 -34.71 2.47
C THR A 19 28.20 -33.50 3.38
N ALA A 20 29.25 -32.97 4.03
CA ALA A 20 29.15 -31.78 4.87
C ALA A 20 28.70 -30.56 4.06
N LEU A 21 29.19 -30.42 2.83
CA LEU A 21 28.84 -29.31 1.93
C LEU A 21 27.38 -29.41 1.46
N LEU A 22 26.92 -30.61 1.10
CA LEU A 22 25.52 -30.88 0.75
C LEU A 22 24.57 -30.61 1.92
N LEU A 23 24.93 -31.03 3.14
CA LEU A 23 24.14 -30.76 4.34
C LEU A 23 24.08 -29.27 4.66
N SER A 24 25.20 -28.56 4.54
CA SER A 24 25.27 -27.10 4.78
C SER A 24 24.40 -26.34 3.79
N TYR A 25 24.49 -26.67 2.50
CA TYR A 25 23.67 -26.01 1.47
C TYR A 25 22.18 -26.33 1.62
N SER A 26 21.85 -27.58 1.96
CA SER A 26 20.47 -27.98 2.24
C SER A 26 19.89 -27.27 3.46
N GLY A 27 20.70 -27.05 4.51
CA GLY A 27 20.31 -26.28 5.69
C GLY A 27 19.97 -24.82 5.35
N LEU A 28 20.81 -24.15 4.56
CA LEU A 28 20.57 -22.78 4.11
C LEU A 28 19.31 -22.66 3.24
N VAL A 29 19.11 -23.60 2.32
CA VAL A 29 17.90 -23.62 1.47
C VAL A 29 16.64 -23.86 2.32
N MET A 30 16.71 -24.77 3.30
CA MET A 30 15.60 -25.06 4.20
C MET A 30 15.23 -23.85 5.06
N GLU A 31 16.22 -23.12 5.58
CA GLU A 31 16.01 -21.88 6.33
C GLU A 31 15.34 -20.82 5.46
N GLN A 32 15.82 -20.61 4.22
CA GLN A 32 15.20 -19.68 3.27
C GLN A 32 13.76 -20.05 2.93
N VAL A 33 13.47 -21.33 2.71
CA VAL A 33 12.11 -21.82 2.43
C VAL A 33 11.20 -21.62 3.64
N HIS A 34 11.69 -21.91 4.84
CA HIS A 34 10.92 -21.74 6.07
C HIS A 34 10.58 -20.27 6.31
N THR A 35 11.57 -19.37 6.18
CA THR A 35 11.36 -17.93 6.32
C THR A 35 10.34 -17.42 5.31
N ARG A 36 10.45 -17.80 4.03
CA ARG A 36 9.46 -17.45 3.00
C ARG A 36 8.07 -17.99 3.32
N ALA A 37 7.97 -19.24 3.79
CA ALA A 37 6.69 -19.82 4.17
C ALA A 37 6.05 -19.06 5.34
N GLN A 38 6.85 -18.66 6.33
CA GLN A 38 6.36 -17.84 7.46
C GLN A 38 5.93 -16.44 7.01
N GLU A 39 6.70 -15.80 6.12
CA GLU A 39 6.35 -14.51 5.52
C GLU A 39 5.04 -14.58 4.73
N GLU A 40 4.87 -15.61 3.90
CA GLU A 40 3.65 -15.84 3.12
C GLU A 40 2.43 -16.10 4.02
N VAL A 41 2.57 -16.93 5.05
CA VAL A 41 1.49 -17.19 6.03
C VAL A 41 1.14 -15.91 6.80
N SER A 42 2.13 -15.13 7.22
CA SER A 42 1.93 -13.85 7.88
C SER A 42 1.22 -12.85 6.97
N ARG A 43 1.66 -12.72 5.71
CA ARG A 43 1.05 -11.85 4.71
C ARG A 43 -0.42 -12.21 4.49
N TYR A 44 -0.72 -13.49 4.29
CA TYR A 44 -2.10 -13.95 4.11
C TYR A 44 -2.98 -13.66 5.32
N SER A 45 -2.46 -13.84 6.54
CA SER A 45 -3.19 -13.49 7.77
C SER A 45 -3.47 -11.99 7.86
N LEU A 46 -2.50 -11.14 7.52
CA LEU A 46 -2.66 -9.69 7.53
C LEU A 46 -3.63 -9.20 6.46
N GLU A 47 -3.55 -9.74 5.24
CA GLU A 47 -4.49 -9.46 4.15
C GLU A 47 -5.93 -9.79 4.56
N ARG A 48 -6.11 -10.93 5.24
CA ARG A 48 -7.43 -11.32 5.77
C ARG A 48 -7.92 -10.35 6.84
N VAL A 49 -7.10 -10.03 7.85
CA VAL A 49 -7.48 -9.09 8.91
C VAL A 49 -7.81 -7.71 8.34
N ALA A 50 -7.00 -7.23 7.39
CA ALA A 50 -7.26 -5.96 6.70
C ALA A 50 -8.56 -5.99 5.89
N GLY A 51 -8.85 -7.09 5.19
CA GLY A 51 -10.10 -7.28 4.45
C GLY A 51 -11.32 -7.30 5.36
N ASP A 52 -11.28 -8.10 6.42
CA ASP A 52 -12.36 -8.22 7.41
C ASP A 52 -12.60 -6.87 8.12
N ALA A 53 -11.52 -6.15 8.46
CA ALA A 53 -11.60 -4.81 9.06
C ALA A 53 -12.20 -3.80 8.07
N ALA A 54 -11.74 -3.74 6.82
CA ALA A 54 -12.27 -2.83 5.81
C ALA A 54 -13.77 -3.07 5.56
N GLU A 55 -14.17 -4.34 5.47
CA GLU A 55 -15.57 -4.72 5.32
C GLU A 55 -16.41 -4.28 6.51
N ALA A 56 -15.94 -4.52 7.73
CA ALA A 56 -16.61 -4.06 8.94
C ALA A 56 -16.76 -2.53 8.95
N LEU A 57 -15.67 -1.79 8.72
CA LEU A 57 -15.68 -0.32 8.74
C LEU A 57 -16.72 0.29 7.78
N VAL A 58 -16.85 -0.28 6.58
CA VAL A 58 -17.73 0.24 5.51
C VAL A 58 -19.18 -0.22 5.68
N LYS A 59 -19.41 -1.38 6.31
CA LYS A 59 -20.77 -1.95 6.47
C LYS A 59 -21.42 -1.63 7.81
N THR A 60 -20.65 -1.48 8.89
CA THR A 60 -21.19 -1.22 10.23
C THR A 60 -21.12 0.25 10.62
N ARG A 61 -22.16 0.71 11.31
CA ARG A 61 -22.18 2.01 12.00
C ARG A 61 -21.30 2.01 13.25
N GLY A 62 -20.90 0.83 13.74
CA GLY A 62 -20.28 0.68 15.04
C GLY A 62 -21.33 0.61 16.16
N PHE A 63 -20.87 0.43 17.38
CA PHE A 63 -21.73 0.37 18.57
C PHE A 63 -21.12 1.17 19.73
N PRO A 64 -21.88 2.08 20.36
CA PRO A 64 -23.20 2.61 19.92
C PRO A 64 -23.17 3.22 18.50
N GLU A 65 -24.30 3.31 17.81
CA GLU A 65 -24.33 3.77 16.40
C GLU A 65 -23.80 5.20 16.21
N ASN A 66 -23.98 6.05 17.22
CA ASN A 66 -23.55 7.45 17.26
C ASN A 66 -22.33 7.66 18.19
N TRP A 67 -21.43 6.68 18.26
CA TRP A 67 -20.26 6.71 19.13
C TRP A 67 -19.39 7.97 18.94
N GLU A 68 -19.43 8.60 17.77
CA GLU A 68 -18.74 9.85 17.47
C GLU A 68 -19.23 11.05 18.31
N ASP A 69 -20.45 11.01 18.86
CA ASP A 69 -20.91 12.03 19.81
C ASP A 69 -20.21 11.92 21.16
N ARG A 70 -19.81 10.69 21.53
CA ARG A 70 -19.13 10.36 22.79
C ARG A 70 -18.13 9.22 22.57
N PRO A 71 -16.93 9.51 22.03
CA PRO A 71 -15.96 8.49 21.63
C PRO A 71 -15.58 7.52 22.75
N SER A 72 -15.60 7.97 24.01
CA SER A 72 -15.33 7.12 25.19
C SER A 72 -16.35 5.99 25.41
N THR A 73 -17.47 5.98 24.67
CA THR A 73 -18.49 4.92 24.72
C THR A 73 -18.31 3.87 23.64
N LEU A 74 -17.32 4.05 22.75
CA LEU A 74 -17.06 3.16 21.62
C LEU A 74 -16.74 1.73 22.10
N GLN A 75 -17.54 0.77 21.64
CA GLN A 75 -17.36 -0.65 21.90
C GLN A 75 -16.99 -1.43 20.63
N VAL A 76 -17.58 -1.04 19.50
CA VAL A 76 -17.32 -1.63 18.18
C VAL A 76 -17.09 -0.50 17.19
N LEU A 77 -15.91 -0.48 16.56
CA LEU A 77 -15.58 0.49 15.53
C LEU A 77 -16.37 0.22 14.25
N GLY A 78 -16.96 1.27 13.71
CA GLY A 78 -17.59 1.31 12.40
C GLY A 78 -17.59 2.74 11.88
N LEU A 79 -17.45 2.90 10.56
CA LEU A 79 -17.32 4.21 9.93
C LEU A 79 -18.53 4.55 9.06
N ALA A 80 -19.47 3.62 8.90
CA ALA A 80 -20.65 3.83 8.09
C ALA A 80 -21.64 4.81 8.77
N GLU A 81 -22.19 5.74 8.00
CA GLU A 81 -23.45 6.44 8.30
C GLU A 81 -24.62 5.54 7.88
N GLU A 82 -24.50 4.96 6.69
CA GLU A 82 -25.37 3.93 6.12
C GLU A 82 -24.48 2.87 5.48
N PRO A 83 -24.95 1.62 5.29
CA PRO A 83 -24.13 0.59 4.66
C PRO A 83 -23.52 1.08 3.33
N ASN A 84 -22.19 1.06 3.24
CA ASN A 84 -21.40 1.55 2.10
C ASN A 84 -21.35 3.08 1.92
N VAL A 85 -21.79 3.85 2.91
CA VAL A 85 -21.67 5.32 2.96
C VAL A 85 -20.89 5.71 4.20
N LEU A 86 -19.66 6.21 4.01
CA LEU A 86 -18.78 6.59 5.12
C LEU A 86 -19.21 7.92 5.75
N SER A 87 -19.20 7.96 7.09
CA SER A 87 -19.44 9.16 7.88
C SER A 87 -18.13 9.93 8.09
N ILE A 88 -18.06 11.14 7.54
CA ILE A 88 -16.90 12.03 7.70
C ILE A 88 -16.65 12.35 9.18
N LYS A 89 -17.71 12.44 9.99
CA LYS A 89 -17.60 12.70 11.43
C LYS A 89 -16.92 11.54 12.15
N LYS A 90 -17.33 10.30 11.89
CA LYS A 90 -16.69 9.09 12.45
C LYS A 90 -15.23 8.98 12.05
N LEU A 91 -14.90 9.32 10.80
CA LEU A 91 -13.51 9.39 10.32
C LEU A 91 -12.68 10.41 11.10
N ALA A 92 -13.22 11.62 11.31
CA ALA A 92 -12.54 12.65 12.08
C ALA A 92 -12.27 12.23 13.53
N TYR A 93 -13.23 11.57 14.19
CA TYR A 93 -13.04 11.08 15.55
C TYR A 93 -12.10 9.87 15.62
N LEU A 94 -12.11 8.97 14.63
CA LEU A 94 -11.11 7.91 14.54
C LEU A 94 -9.70 8.49 14.45
N ARG A 95 -9.50 9.53 13.64
CA ARG A 95 -8.22 10.26 13.56
C ARG A 95 -7.81 10.84 14.90
N GLU A 96 -8.73 11.48 15.60
CA GLU A 96 -8.43 12.07 16.91
C GLU A 96 -8.08 11.00 17.94
N LEU A 97 -8.74 9.83 17.93
CA LEU A 97 -8.38 8.69 18.78
C LEU A 97 -6.98 8.16 18.48
N CYS A 98 -6.60 8.08 17.21
CA CYS A 98 -5.28 7.59 16.76
C CYS A 98 -4.14 8.60 16.97
N ARG A 99 -4.44 9.86 17.28
CA ARG A 99 -3.43 10.91 17.51
C ARG A 99 -2.54 10.57 18.72
N SER A 100 -1.25 10.88 18.62
CA SER A 100 -0.22 10.62 19.64
C SER A 100 -0.62 11.05 21.06
N GLY A 101 -1.25 12.21 21.21
CA GLY A 101 -1.69 12.73 22.51
C GLY A 101 -2.91 12.02 23.12
N ASN A 102 -3.70 11.29 22.32
CA ASN A 102 -4.93 10.64 22.76
C ASN A 102 -4.81 9.11 22.78
N TRP A 103 -3.84 8.55 22.07
CA TRP A 103 -3.61 7.12 21.95
C TRP A 103 -3.13 6.52 23.27
N ASP A 104 -4.06 5.84 23.97
CA ASP A 104 -3.80 5.12 25.21
C ASP A 104 -4.44 3.73 25.13
N PRO A 105 -3.65 2.65 24.91
CA PRO A 105 -4.14 1.28 24.82
C PRO A 105 -4.90 0.76 26.05
N SER A 106 -4.82 1.45 27.19
CA SER A 106 -5.60 1.09 28.38
C SER A 106 -7.07 1.53 28.30
N LYS A 107 -7.40 2.51 27.44
CA LYS A 107 -8.75 3.05 27.30
C LYS A 107 -9.67 2.11 26.52
N PRO A 108 -10.93 1.90 26.96
CA PRO A 108 -11.88 1.01 26.29
C PRO A 108 -12.09 1.33 24.80
N GLU A 109 -12.18 2.61 24.45
CA GLU A 109 -12.41 3.07 23.08
C GLU A 109 -11.22 2.77 22.16
N VAL A 110 -9.99 2.87 22.68
CA VAL A 110 -8.77 2.52 21.94
C VAL A 110 -8.67 1.00 21.77
N GLN A 111 -9.04 0.24 22.80
CA GLN A 111 -9.12 -1.22 22.69
C GLN A 111 -10.15 -1.66 21.66
N ALA A 112 -11.28 -0.96 21.52
CA ALA A 112 -12.27 -1.25 20.48
C ALA A 112 -11.68 -1.08 19.07
N VAL A 113 -10.87 -0.05 18.84
CA VAL A 113 -10.13 0.14 17.58
C VAL A 113 -9.11 -0.99 17.38
N MET A 114 -8.26 -1.26 18.38
CA MET A 114 -7.22 -2.30 18.29
C MET A 114 -7.78 -3.69 17.99
N ARG A 115 -8.93 -4.04 18.60
CA ARG A 115 -9.58 -5.35 18.39
C ARG A 115 -9.95 -5.57 16.93
N LEU A 116 -10.38 -4.51 16.23
CA LEU A 116 -10.75 -4.63 14.82
C LEU A 116 -9.55 -4.96 13.94
N PHE A 117 -8.40 -4.34 14.22
CA PHE A 117 -7.18 -4.52 13.42
C PHE A 117 -6.25 -5.62 13.94
N GLY A 118 -6.68 -6.38 14.95
CA GLY A 118 -5.86 -7.45 15.53
C GLY A 118 -4.64 -6.96 16.34
N GLY A 119 -4.56 -5.68 16.70
CA GLY A 119 -3.42 -5.14 17.46
C GLY A 119 -3.23 -3.63 17.33
N GLN A 120 -2.00 -3.17 17.58
CA GLN A 120 -1.59 -1.75 17.50
C GLN A 120 -0.84 -1.38 16.21
N ASN A 121 -0.52 -2.36 15.37
CA ASN A 121 0.24 -2.12 14.15
C ASN A 121 -0.72 -2.14 12.96
N PHE A 122 -1.42 -1.03 12.76
CA PHE A 122 -2.33 -0.87 11.63
C PHE A 122 -2.19 0.52 11.01
N GLU A 123 -2.55 0.60 9.74
CA GLU A 123 -2.68 1.84 9.00
C GLU A 123 -4.03 1.81 8.29
N VAL A 124 -4.76 2.91 8.37
CA VAL A 124 -6.01 3.11 7.64
C VAL A 124 -5.78 4.24 6.66
N ARG A 125 -5.77 3.89 5.38
CA ARG A 125 -5.69 4.86 4.29
C ARG A 125 -6.99 4.89 3.51
N ILE A 126 -7.54 6.09 3.30
CA ILE A 126 -8.73 6.31 2.50
C ILE A 126 -8.31 6.95 1.19
N LEU A 127 -8.54 6.24 0.11
CA LEU A 127 -8.15 6.60 -1.23
C LEU A 127 -9.39 6.96 -2.04
N LEU A 128 -9.37 8.09 -2.72
CA LEU A 128 -10.34 8.42 -3.75
C LEU A 128 -9.69 8.19 -5.11
N ARG A 129 -10.24 7.28 -5.90
CA ARG A 129 -9.78 7.04 -7.28
C ARG A 129 -10.76 7.62 -8.28
N SER A 130 -10.25 8.52 -9.12
CA SER A 130 -11.02 9.28 -10.10
C SER A 130 -10.42 9.11 -11.50
N LEU A 131 -11.27 8.98 -12.52
CA LEU A 131 -10.86 9.08 -13.91
C LEU A 131 -10.85 10.56 -14.30
N LEU A 132 -9.67 11.11 -14.57
CA LEU A 132 -9.54 12.52 -14.97
C LEU A 132 -9.79 12.72 -16.45
N VAL A 133 -9.24 11.82 -17.28
CA VAL A 133 -9.25 11.95 -18.73
C VAL A 133 -9.41 10.57 -19.36
N ARG A 134 -10.19 10.50 -20.43
CA ARG A 134 -10.24 9.32 -21.31
C ARG A 134 -10.32 9.78 -22.76
N GLU A 135 -9.28 9.49 -23.52
CA GLU A 135 -9.16 9.94 -24.91
C GLU A 135 -8.94 8.78 -25.86
N ASN A 136 -9.31 8.99 -27.12
CA ASN A 136 -9.00 8.04 -28.19
C ASN A 136 -7.53 8.17 -28.60
N ALA A 137 -6.87 7.04 -28.84
CA ALA A 137 -5.49 7.00 -29.30
C ALA A 137 -5.34 7.66 -30.69
N ALA A 138 -6.34 7.54 -31.56
CA ALA A 138 -6.29 8.07 -32.92
C ALA A 138 -6.24 9.61 -32.92
N GLY A 139 -5.16 10.19 -33.45
CA GLY A 139 -4.99 11.64 -33.49
C GLY A 139 -4.74 12.29 -32.13
N LEU A 140 -4.38 11.50 -31.10
CA LEU A 140 -4.21 11.99 -29.74
C LEU A 140 -3.17 13.12 -29.64
N ASN A 141 -3.61 14.27 -29.15
CA ASN A 141 -2.76 15.41 -28.82
C ASN A 141 -3.46 16.18 -27.70
N TYR A 142 -3.22 15.77 -26.47
CA TYR A 142 -3.93 16.28 -25.30
C TYR A 142 -2.96 16.69 -24.20
N THR A 143 -3.31 17.77 -23.50
CA THR A 143 -2.58 18.24 -22.33
C THR A 143 -3.56 18.50 -21.18
N LEU A 144 -3.35 17.83 -20.06
CA LEU A 144 -3.92 18.18 -18.77
C LEU A 144 -2.93 19.08 -18.02
N ASN A 145 -3.41 20.18 -17.48
CA ASN A 145 -2.67 21.00 -16.52
C ASN A 145 -3.64 21.45 -15.43
N THR A 146 -3.48 20.93 -14.21
CA THR A 146 -4.39 21.18 -13.09
C THR A 146 -3.63 21.16 -11.76
N THR A 147 -4.32 21.43 -10.65
CA THR A 147 -3.78 21.29 -9.30
C THR A 147 -4.78 20.51 -8.46
N LEU A 148 -4.31 19.44 -7.82
CA LEU A 148 -5.10 18.54 -6.98
C LEU A 148 -4.36 18.38 -5.65
N GLN A 149 -5.04 18.68 -4.53
CA GLN A 149 -4.45 18.65 -3.18
C GLN A 149 -3.09 19.35 -3.03
N GLY A 150 -2.96 20.53 -3.67
CA GLY A 150 -1.71 21.30 -3.66
C GLY A 150 -0.59 20.75 -4.56
N VAL A 151 -0.81 19.60 -5.21
CA VAL A 151 0.11 19.04 -6.21
C VAL A 151 -0.29 19.56 -7.60
N LYS A 152 0.63 20.23 -8.28
CA LYS A 152 0.46 20.57 -9.70
C LYS A 152 0.60 19.29 -10.53
N VAL A 153 -0.40 19.00 -11.34
CA VAL A 153 -0.47 17.81 -12.18
C VAL A 153 -0.43 18.24 -13.65
N TYR A 154 0.60 17.82 -14.35
CA TYR A 154 0.74 17.98 -15.78
C TYR A 154 0.77 16.61 -16.46
N VAL A 155 -0.08 16.40 -17.45
CA VAL A 155 -0.11 15.18 -18.26
C VAL A 155 -0.15 15.56 -19.73
N ARG A 156 0.78 15.01 -20.51
CA ARG A 156 0.86 15.20 -21.96
C ARG A 156 0.69 13.86 -22.65
N LEU A 157 -0.31 13.75 -23.51
CA LEU A 157 -0.61 12.54 -24.27
C LEU A 157 -0.50 12.84 -25.77
N GLU A 158 0.29 12.04 -26.48
CA GLU A 158 0.59 12.28 -27.89
C GLU A 158 0.60 10.99 -28.70
N ASN A 159 -0.03 11.00 -29.86
CA ASN A 159 0.13 9.97 -30.87
C ASN A 159 1.34 10.30 -31.76
N ARG A 160 2.30 9.37 -31.84
CA ARG A 160 3.53 9.45 -32.65
C ARG A 160 3.46 8.55 -33.89
N GLY A 161 2.25 8.26 -34.37
CA GLY A 161 1.97 7.35 -35.48
C GLY A 161 1.83 5.91 -34.99
N SER A 162 2.95 5.21 -34.84
CA SER A 162 2.98 3.78 -34.46
C SER A 162 2.90 3.54 -32.95
N THR A 163 3.13 4.57 -32.14
CA THR A 163 3.17 4.50 -30.67
C THR A 163 2.52 5.73 -30.06
N LEU A 164 2.10 5.60 -28.81
CA LEU A 164 1.64 6.70 -27.98
C LEU A 164 2.78 7.08 -27.04
N ARG A 165 2.95 8.38 -26.80
CA ARG A 165 3.86 8.92 -25.81
C ARG A 165 3.04 9.61 -24.73
N SER A 166 3.27 9.24 -23.48
CA SER A 166 2.64 9.88 -22.32
C SER A 166 3.70 10.40 -21.39
N THR A 167 3.58 11.66 -20.98
CA THR A 167 4.45 12.29 -19.98
C THR A 167 3.59 12.75 -18.82
N VAL A 168 3.95 12.38 -17.60
CA VAL A 168 3.32 12.86 -16.37
C VAL A 168 4.38 13.59 -15.56
N LYS A 169 4.03 14.79 -15.07
CA LYS A 169 4.84 15.58 -14.15
C LYS A 169 3.98 16.02 -12.97
N LEU A 170 4.44 15.71 -11.77
CA LEU A 170 3.87 16.13 -10.49
C LEU A 170 4.84 17.07 -9.79
N GLU A 171 4.33 18.16 -9.23
CA GLU A 171 5.13 19.17 -8.52
C GLU A 171 4.41 19.65 -7.25
N LYS A 172 5.09 19.56 -6.10
CA LYS A 172 4.64 20.10 -4.81
C LYS A 172 5.86 20.61 -4.03
N GLU A 173 5.79 21.85 -3.53
CA GLU A 173 6.83 22.44 -2.65
C GLU A 173 8.29 22.29 -3.16
N GLY A 174 8.49 22.45 -4.47
CA GLY A 174 9.81 22.33 -5.10
C GLY A 174 10.26 20.89 -5.37
N THR A 175 9.54 19.88 -4.88
CA THR A 175 9.74 18.48 -5.28
C THR A 175 9.04 18.22 -6.60
N VAL A 176 9.77 17.64 -7.56
CA VAL A 176 9.24 17.28 -8.89
C VAL A 176 9.42 15.79 -9.14
N LYS A 177 8.37 15.13 -9.60
CA LYS A 177 8.40 13.75 -10.11
C LYS A 177 7.90 13.76 -11.55
N GLU A 178 8.72 13.28 -12.47
CA GLU A 178 8.38 13.23 -13.89
C GLU A 178 8.75 11.88 -14.47
N GLN A 179 7.85 11.34 -15.27
CA GLN A 179 8.10 10.13 -16.06
C GLN A 179 7.49 10.28 -17.44
N THR A 180 8.13 9.66 -18.42
CA THR A 180 7.62 9.53 -19.78
C THR A 180 7.67 8.07 -20.18
N GLU A 181 6.56 7.57 -20.70
CA GLU A 181 6.47 6.23 -21.29
C GLU A 181 6.03 6.32 -22.74
N GLN A 182 6.50 5.37 -23.55
CA GLN A 182 6.16 5.27 -24.96
C GLN A 182 5.89 3.83 -25.37
N GLY A 183 4.74 3.61 -26.00
CA GLY A 183 4.32 2.28 -26.45
C GLY A 183 2.90 2.31 -27.01
N THR A 184 2.41 1.17 -27.49
CA THR A 184 1.00 1.01 -27.88
C THR A 184 0.14 0.65 -26.67
N ILE A 185 0.61 -0.30 -25.85
CA ILE A 185 -0.05 -0.76 -24.63
C ILE A 185 0.95 -0.60 -23.48
N PHE A 186 0.57 0.15 -22.45
CA PHE A 186 1.39 0.38 -21.27
C PHE A 186 0.54 0.87 -20.08
N SER A 187 1.08 0.72 -18.88
CA SER A 187 0.66 1.46 -17.69
C SER A 187 1.86 2.18 -17.11
N MET A 188 1.69 3.45 -16.76
CA MET A 188 2.70 4.30 -16.14
C MET A 188 2.11 4.88 -14.86
N VAL A 189 2.82 4.74 -13.74
CA VAL A 189 2.39 5.26 -12.44
C VAL A 189 3.43 6.25 -11.92
N VAL A 190 3.00 7.47 -11.61
CA VAL A 190 3.83 8.50 -11.00
C VAL A 190 3.18 8.95 -9.70
N SER A 191 3.90 8.85 -8.59
CA SER A 191 3.41 9.20 -7.26
C SER A 191 4.21 10.35 -6.64
N LEU A 192 3.48 11.33 -6.10
CA LEU A 192 3.99 12.40 -5.25
C LEU A 192 2.92 12.68 -4.19
N TYR A 193 3.18 12.24 -2.95
CA TYR A 193 2.20 12.30 -1.84
C TYR A 193 1.55 13.71 -1.73
N PRO A 194 0.22 13.80 -1.56
CA PRO A 194 -0.76 12.73 -1.32
C PRO A 194 -1.34 12.09 -2.59
N LEU A 195 -0.70 12.25 -3.75
CA LEU A 195 -1.31 11.97 -5.05
C LEU A 195 -0.54 10.93 -5.87
N THR A 196 -1.28 10.06 -6.56
CA THR A 196 -0.73 9.13 -7.55
C THR A 196 -1.50 9.29 -8.86
N VAL A 197 -0.78 9.50 -9.96
CA VAL A 197 -1.36 9.51 -11.32
C VAL A 197 -0.95 8.24 -12.04
N GLU A 198 -1.94 7.54 -12.60
CA GLU A 198 -1.74 6.41 -13.47
C GLU A 198 -2.22 6.74 -14.88
N VAL A 199 -1.38 6.51 -15.88
CA VAL A 199 -1.77 6.57 -17.29
C VAL A 199 -1.78 5.15 -17.86
N VAL A 200 -2.93 4.71 -18.33
CA VAL A 200 -3.12 3.39 -18.95
C VAL A 200 -3.50 3.56 -20.41
N SER A 201 -2.75 2.91 -21.29
CA SER A 201 -3.08 2.77 -22.71
C SER A 201 -3.39 1.31 -23.03
N ASP A 202 -4.55 1.06 -23.64
CA ASP A 202 -4.94 -0.26 -24.18
C ASP A 202 -4.69 -0.40 -25.69
N GLY A 203 -4.04 0.60 -26.31
CA GLY A 203 -3.78 0.68 -27.75
C GLY A 203 -4.90 1.33 -28.56
N LYS A 204 -6.10 1.51 -27.99
CA LYS A 204 -7.23 2.22 -28.62
C LYS A 204 -7.60 3.49 -27.86
N THR A 205 -7.48 3.45 -26.54
CA THR A 205 -7.79 4.55 -25.64
C THR A 205 -6.67 4.75 -24.64
N VAL A 206 -6.54 5.98 -24.17
CA VAL A 206 -5.65 6.35 -23.08
C VAL A 206 -6.49 6.93 -21.96
N GLY A 207 -6.39 6.34 -20.77
CA GLY A 207 -7.03 6.80 -19.55
C GLY A 207 -6.00 7.38 -18.60
N VAL A 208 -6.31 8.53 -18.01
CA VAL A 208 -5.56 9.14 -16.92
C VAL A 208 -6.38 9.02 -15.65
N TRP A 209 -5.91 8.19 -14.73
CA TRP A 209 -6.49 7.99 -13.41
C TRP A 209 -5.68 8.77 -12.38
N CYS A 210 -6.39 9.27 -11.37
CA CYS A 210 -5.80 9.91 -10.22
C CYS A 210 -6.29 9.19 -8.97
N GLU A 211 -5.37 8.85 -8.09
CA GLU A 211 -5.65 8.36 -6.76
C GLU A 211 -5.16 9.39 -5.75
N GLU A 212 -6.07 9.84 -4.91
CA GLU A 212 -5.86 10.86 -3.90
C GLU A 212 -5.96 10.23 -2.51
N VAL A 213 -4.93 10.40 -1.68
CA VAL A 213 -4.98 10.05 -0.27
C VAL A 213 -5.81 11.11 0.44
N ILE A 214 -7.04 10.78 0.81
CA ILE A 214 -7.94 11.69 1.53
C ILE A 214 -7.61 11.67 3.02
N TRP A 215 -7.35 10.48 3.57
CA TRP A 215 -6.96 10.29 4.97
C TRP A 215 -5.89 9.21 5.06
N ASP A 216 -4.94 9.43 5.96
CA ASP A 216 -3.88 8.50 6.29
C ASP A 216 -3.73 8.49 7.83
N LEU A 217 -4.00 7.35 8.45
CA LEU A 217 -4.20 7.22 9.90
C LEU A 217 -3.45 6.01 10.44
N TRP A 218 -2.68 6.17 11.50
CA TRP A 218 -2.09 5.05 12.24
C TRP A 218 -2.00 5.37 13.74
N PRO A 219 -1.87 4.34 14.59
CA PRO A 219 -1.74 4.49 16.04
C PRO A 219 -0.59 5.38 16.48
N GLY A 220 -0.88 6.32 17.38
CA GLY A 220 0.12 7.21 17.95
C GLY A 220 0.64 8.26 16.97
N TRP A 221 -0.12 8.59 15.91
CA TRP A 221 0.31 9.52 14.87
C TRP A 221 0.66 10.92 15.42
N ASP A 222 1.87 11.41 15.12
CA ASP A 222 2.35 12.77 15.42
C ASP A 222 2.16 13.73 14.23
N LEU A 223 1.34 14.76 14.42
CA LEU A 223 1.04 15.78 13.41
C LEU A 223 2.27 16.60 12.99
N GLY A 224 3.35 16.63 13.78
CA GLY A 224 4.51 17.49 13.51
C GLY A 224 5.57 16.94 12.55
N GLY A 225 5.50 15.65 12.19
CA GLY A 225 6.62 14.97 11.54
C GLY A 225 6.24 14.03 10.39
N THR A 226 5.00 14.06 9.92
CA THR A 226 4.57 13.11 8.88
C THR A 226 3.85 13.76 7.71
N PRO A 227 4.10 13.27 6.47
CA PRO A 227 3.40 13.75 5.30
C PRO A 227 1.92 13.38 5.46
N GLY A 228 1.04 14.39 5.59
CA GLY A 228 -0.41 14.21 5.81
C GLY A 228 -1.02 15.11 6.88
N ALA A 229 -0.21 15.86 7.62
CA ALA A 229 -0.67 16.87 8.57
C ALA A 229 -0.73 18.31 8.00
N GLU A 230 -0.31 18.51 6.75
CA GLU A 230 -0.44 19.77 5.99
C GLU A 230 -1.43 19.64 4.83
#